data_AF-A0A9D5WAT7-F1
#
_entry.id   AF-A0A9D5WAT7-F1
#
_cell.length_a   1.000
_cell.length_b   1.000
_cell.length_c   1.000
_cell.angle_alpha   90.00
_cell.angle_beta   90.00
_cell.angle_gamma   90.00
#
_symmetry.space_group_name_H-M   'P 1'
#
loop_
_entity.id
_entity.type
_entity.pdbx_description
1 polymer ?
#
loop_
_entity_poly.entity_id
_entity_poly.type
_entity_poly.pdbx_seq_one_letter_code
_entity_poly.pdbx_strand_id
1 'polypeptide(L)'
;MLAIENTSIGSRIKKIRTGENLTQRLFAKELETSAGYISELESGKKLPGTDIMLSLMRRFNININWLLSGLGDTFNERHVHYKVQTRGLQENLPREGLKLWLDEYWSSAKEDERTWLLVQFKKSFPDYAHWIEKNGGLLSELALHDMGCCIRQNQEEYAVPTFSVNQNQEKYGKKDPK
;
A
#
# COMPACT_ATOMS: atom_id res chain seq x y z
N MET A 1 -14.59 29.04 -2.74
CA MET A 1 -15.57 29.01 -1.63
C MET A 1 -16.20 27.63 -1.64
N LEU A 2 -16.02 26.82 -0.59
CA LEU A 2 -16.59 25.47 -0.55
C LEU A 2 -18.10 25.55 -0.27
N ALA A 3 -18.91 24.84 -1.06
CA ALA A 3 -20.35 24.81 -0.88
C ALA A 3 -20.71 23.87 0.28
N ILE A 4 -21.32 24.40 1.33
CA ILE A 4 -21.83 23.59 2.44
C ILE A 4 -23.14 22.95 1.99
N GLU A 5 -23.10 21.66 1.64
CA GLU A 5 -24.30 20.88 1.29
C GLU A 5 -25.10 20.57 2.57
N ASN A 6 -25.88 21.56 3.02
CA ASN A 6 -26.63 21.56 4.28
C ASN A 6 -27.85 20.62 4.28
N THR A 7 -27.58 19.34 4.03
CA THR A 7 -28.52 18.22 4.03
C THR A 7 -28.37 17.40 5.33
N SER A 8 -29.38 16.60 5.67
CA SER A 8 -29.27 15.69 6.83
C SER A 8 -28.36 14.49 6.55
N ILE A 9 -27.89 13.82 7.61
CA ILE A 9 -27.14 12.56 7.51
C ILE A 9 -27.97 11.50 6.75
N GLY A 10 -29.28 11.43 7.02
CA GLY A 10 -30.20 10.54 6.30
C GLY A 10 -30.29 10.84 4.81
N SER A 11 -30.30 12.11 4.42
CA SER A 11 -30.23 12.53 3.00
C SER A 11 -28.91 12.10 2.35
N ARG A 12 -27.77 12.17 3.06
CA ARG A 12 -26.48 11.70 2.55
C ARG A 12 -26.41 10.18 2.43
N ILE A 13 -26.95 9.42 3.38
CA ILE A 13 -27.11 7.95 3.29
C ILE A 13 -27.96 7.58 2.06
N LYS A 14 -29.08 8.27 1.85
CA LYS A 14 -29.95 8.09 0.68
C LYS A 14 -29.20 8.40 -0.64
N LYS A 15 -28.44 9.51 -0.67
CA LYS A 15 -27.63 9.94 -1.82
C LYS A 15 -26.61 8.86 -2.24
N ILE A 16 -25.91 8.27 -1.27
CA ILE A 16 -25.00 7.12 -1.48
C ILE A 16 -25.76 5.96 -2.13
N ARG A 17 -26.84 5.48 -1.51
CA ARG A 17 -27.63 4.36 -2.03
C ARG A 17 -28.13 4.60 -3.46
N THR A 18 -28.60 5.81 -3.77
CA THR A 18 -29.11 6.14 -5.10
C THR A 18 -28.00 6.26 -6.15
N GLY A 19 -26.79 6.67 -5.77
CA GLY A 19 -25.63 6.66 -6.69
C GLY A 19 -25.29 5.24 -7.17
N GLU A 20 -25.36 4.28 -6.25
CA GLU A 20 -25.16 2.85 -6.55
C GLU A 20 -26.40 2.18 -7.19
N ASN A 21 -27.47 2.93 -7.46
CA ASN A 21 -28.75 2.44 -8.01
C ASN A 21 -29.44 1.33 -7.17
N LEU A 22 -29.11 1.21 -5.88
CA LEU A 22 -29.60 0.12 -5.02
C LEU A 22 -30.98 0.41 -4.44
N THR A 23 -31.82 -0.63 -4.32
CA THR A 23 -33.04 -0.57 -3.49
C THR A 23 -32.66 -0.57 -2.00
N GLN A 24 -33.51 -0.03 -1.12
CA GLN A 24 -33.26 -0.05 0.34
C GLN A 24 -33.02 -1.47 0.88
N ARG A 25 -33.69 -2.49 0.29
CA ARG A 25 -33.49 -3.90 0.66
C ARG A 25 -32.13 -4.46 0.24
N LEU A 26 -31.63 -4.09 -0.94
CA LEU A 26 -30.29 -4.50 -1.38
C LEU A 26 -29.22 -3.77 -0.56
N PHE A 27 -29.35 -2.45 -0.38
CA PHE A 27 -28.41 -1.66 0.42
C PHE A 27 -28.36 -2.12 1.89
N ALA A 28 -29.49 -2.53 2.47
CA ALA A 28 -29.51 -3.13 3.80
C ALA A 28 -28.72 -4.45 3.85
N LYS A 29 -28.81 -5.29 2.81
CA LYS A 29 -28.00 -6.52 2.69
C LYS A 29 -26.51 -6.19 2.57
N GLU A 30 -26.15 -5.21 1.74
CA GLU A 30 -24.75 -4.76 1.60
C GLU A 30 -24.20 -4.04 2.84
N LEU A 31 -25.05 -3.64 3.78
CA LEU A 31 -24.68 -3.09 5.09
C LEU A 31 -24.99 -4.05 6.26
N GLU A 32 -25.23 -5.34 5.97
CA GLU A 32 -25.49 -6.42 6.94
C GLU A 32 -26.56 -6.06 8.00
N THR A 33 -27.63 -5.39 7.56
CA THR A 33 -28.66 -4.84 8.42
C THR A 33 -30.09 -4.98 7.84
N SER A 34 -31.09 -4.45 8.54
CA SER A 34 -32.49 -4.52 8.12
C SER A 34 -32.90 -3.36 7.21
N ALA A 35 -33.77 -3.63 6.24
CA ALA A 35 -34.35 -2.59 5.37
C ALA A 35 -35.20 -1.57 6.14
N GLY A 36 -35.79 -1.98 7.27
CA GLY A 36 -36.47 -1.08 8.20
C GLY A 36 -35.53 -0.05 8.79
N TYR A 37 -34.36 -0.48 9.29
CA TYR A 37 -33.36 0.45 9.83
C TYR A 37 -32.82 1.40 8.76
N ILE A 38 -32.51 0.93 7.55
CA ILE A 38 -32.15 1.81 6.42
C ILE A 38 -33.22 2.88 6.16
N SER A 39 -34.51 2.53 6.24
CA SER A 39 -35.61 3.50 6.07
C SER A 39 -35.69 4.51 7.23
N GLU A 40 -35.44 4.08 8.48
CA GLU A 40 -35.33 4.97 9.64
C GLU A 40 -34.14 5.92 9.54
N LEU A 41 -33.01 5.46 8.99
CA LEU A 41 -31.82 6.28 8.72
C LEU A 41 -32.09 7.31 7.62
N GLU A 42 -32.60 6.90 6.46
CA GLU A 42 -32.87 7.80 5.34
C GLU A 42 -33.96 8.84 5.63
N SER A 43 -34.90 8.52 6.53
CA SER A 43 -35.92 9.47 7.02
C SER A 43 -35.46 10.31 8.22
N GLY A 44 -34.23 10.12 8.72
CA GLY A 44 -33.68 10.86 9.86
C GLY A 44 -34.31 10.51 11.22
N LYS A 45 -35.11 9.45 11.31
CA LYS A 45 -35.72 8.96 12.57
C LYS A 45 -34.69 8.34 13.51
N LYS A 46 -33.59 7.83 12.97
CA LYS A 46 -32.43 7.34 13.73
C LYS A 46 -31.14 7.86 13.10
N LEU A 47 -30.09 7.94 13.92
CA LEU A 47 -28.72 8.15 13.46
C LEU A 47 -28.06 6.80 13.15
N PRO A 48 -27.10 6.75 12.20
CA PRO A 48 -26.32 5.54 11.94
C PRO A 48 -25.44 5.20 13.14
N GLY A 49 -25.46 3.93 13.56
CA GLY A 49 -24.46 3.40 14.50
C GLY A 49 -23.08 3.26 13.87
N THR A 50 -22.05 3.08 14.70
CA THR A 50 -20.65 2.93 14.28
C THR A 50 -20.46 1.83 13.23
N ASP A 51 -21.18 0.71 13.35
CA ASP A 51 -21.10 -0.43 12.43
C ASP A 51 -21.58 -0.08 11.01
N ILE A 52 -22.61 0.76 10.91
CA ILE A 52 -23.08 1.29 9.62
C ILE A 52 -22.06 2.26 9.04
N MET A 53 -21.45 3.13 9.86
CA MET A 53 -20.38 4.02 9.40
C MET A 53 -19.18 3.22 8.86
N LEU A 54 -18.74 2.19 9.60
CA LEU A 54 -17.63 1.32 9.18
C LEU A 54 -17.96 0.55 7.89
N SER A 55 -19.20 0.05 7.73
CA SER A 55 -19.62 -0.63 6.51
C SER A 55 -19.75 0.31 5.31
N LEU A 56 -20.26 1.54 5.51
CA LEU A 56 -20.27 2.60 4.48
C LEU A 56 -18.85 2.98 4.05
N MET A 57 -17.93 3.14 5.00
CA MET A 57 -16.52 3.43 4.72
C MET A 57 -15.85 2.28 3.94
N ARG A 58 -16.07 1.03 4.36
CA ARG A 58 -15.38 -0.15 3.80
C ARG A 58 -15.89 -0.60 2.43
N ARG A 59 -17.21 -0.62 2.20
CA ARG A 59 -17.78 -1.10 0.92
C ARG A 59 -18.00 0.02 -0.11
N PHE A 60 -18.37 1.21 0.36
CA PHE A 60 -18.73 2.33 -0.53
C PHE A 60 -17.67 3.45 -0.54
N ASN A 61 -16.51 3.23 0.10
CA ASN A 61 -15.38 4.18 0.20
C ASN A 61 -15.79 5.57 0.74
N ILE A 62 -16.81 5.63 1.60
CA ILE A 62 -17.40 6.91 2.06
C ILE A 62 -16.51 7.60 3.09
N ASN A 63 -16.34 8.91 2.91
CA ASN A 63 -15.71 9.79 3.88
C ASN A 63 -16.67 10.07 5.04
N ILE A 64 -16.29 9.64 6.24
CA ILE A 64 -17.12 9.80 7.45
C ILE A 64 -17.22 11.27 7.87
N ASN A 65 -16.20 12.09 7.61
CA ASN A 65 -16.27 13.52 7.87
C ASN A 65 -17.33 14.20 7.00
N TRP A 66 -17.40 13.85 5.70
CA TRP A 66 -18.50 14.31 4.83
C TRP A 66 -19.85 13.74 5.25
N LEU A 67 -19.93 12.45 5.60
CA LEU A 67 -21.18 11.82 6.03
C LEU A 67 -21.79 12.54 7.25
N LEU A 68 -20.96 12.91 8.22
CA LEU A 68 -21.40 13.59 9.44
C LEU A 68 -21.62 15.11 9.24
N SER A 69 -20.64 15.82 8.68
CA SER A 69 -20.65 17.30 8.62
C SER A 69 -21.20 17.91 7.32
N GLY A 70 -21.21 17.14 6.21
CA GLY A 70 -21.44 17.66 4.86
C GLY A 70 -20.26 18.42 4.25
N LEU A 71 -19.07 18.40 4.89
CA LEU A 71 -17.85 19.08 4.45
C LEU A 71 -16.83 18.11 3.85
N GLY A 72 -16.06 18.58 2.86
CA GLY A 72 -15.07 17.78 2.13
C GLY A 72 -15.70 16.86 1.08
N ASP A 73 -14.89 15.99 0.49
CA ASP A 73 -15.33 15.07 -0.56
C ASP A 73 -16.16 13.89 -0.02
N THR A 74 -17.17 13.48 -0.80
CA THR A 74 -18.10 12.37 -0.47
C THR A 74 -17.39 11.04 -0.22
N PHE A 75 -16.35 10.79 -1.00
CA PHE A 75 -15.54 9.58 -0.92
C PHE A 75 -14.23 9.93 -0.21
N ASN A 76 -13.64 8.98 0.52
CA ASN A 76 -12.24 9.11 0.90
C ASN A 76 -11.42 9.23 -0.38
N GLU A 77 -10.30 9.96 -0.33
CA GLU A 77 -9.21 9.69 -1.25
C GLU A 77 -8.98 8.18 -1.23
N ARG A 78 -9.18 7.53 -2.39
CA ARG A 78 -8.74 6.14 -2.54
C ARG A 78 -7.23 6.22 -2.45
N HIS A 79 -6.68 5.93 -1.26
CA HIS A 79 -5.25 5.72 -1.06
C HIS A 79 -4.78 4.90 -2.24
N VAL A 80 -4.02 5.55 -3.12
CA VAL A 80 -3.73 4.95 -4.40
C VAL A 80 -2.77 3.82 -4.07
N HIS A 81 -3.30 2.59 -4.08
CA HIS A 81 -2.51 1.38 -4.29
C HIS A 81 -1.75 1.68 -5.58
N TYR A 82 -0.51 2.17 -5.42
CA TYR A 82 0.09 3.05 -6.41
C TYR A 82 0.05 2.33 -7.75
N LYS A 83 -0.65 2.92 -8.72
CA LYS A 83 -0.78 2.33 -10.05
C LYS A 83 0.56 2.47 -10.76
N VAL A 84 1.52 1.66 -10.33
CA VAL A 84 2.65 1.25 -11.14
C VAL A 84 2.05 0.84 -12.47
N GLN A 85 2.41 1.54 -13.53
CA GLN A 85 2.00 1.13 -14.86
C GLN A 85 2.80 -0.13 -15.21
N THR A 86 2.28 -1.29 -14.83
CA THR A 86 2.82 -2.62 -15.16
C THR A 86 2.88 -2.89 -16.66
N ARG A 87 2.37 -1.96 -17.48
CA ARG A 87 2.48 -1.90 -18.95
C ARG A 87 3.91 -1.55 -19.38
N GLY A 88 4.84 -2.44 -19.07
CA GLY A 88 6.29 -2.29 -19.23
C GLY A 88 7.13 -3.11 -18.23
N LEU A 89 6.53 -3.65 -17.16
CA LEU A 89 7.24 -4.46 -16.15
C LEU A 89 7.49 -5.91 -16.61
N GLN A 90 8.22 -6.03 -17.72
CA GLN A 90 9.18 -7.12 -17.95
C GLN A 90 10.64 -6.64 -17.79
N GLU A 91 10.87 -5.34 -17.61
CA GLU A 91 12.17 -4.85 -17.13
C GLU A 91 12.35 -5.23 -15.66
N ASN A 92 13.52 -5.78 -15.34
CA ASN A 92 13.88 -6.23 -14.00
C ASN A 92 13.86 -5.05 -13.02
N LEU A 93 13.72 -5.33 -11.71
CA LEU A 93 13.97 -4.34 -10.67
C LEU A 93 15.32 -3.66 -10.95
N PRO A 94 15.38 -2.33 -11.18
CA PRO A 94 16.59 -1.66 -11.66
C PRO A 94 17.60 -1.54 -10.52
N ARG A 95 18.30 -2.64 -10.25
CA ARG A 95 19.21 -2.86 -9.13
C ARG A 95 20.29 -1.79 -9.08
N GLU A 96 20.80 -1.40 -10.23
CA GLU A 96 21.85 -0.40 -10.42
C GLU A 96 21.32 0.99 -10.06
N GLY A 97 20.12 1.35 -10.52
CA GLY A 97 19.45 2.60 -10.15
C GLY A 97 19.05 2.67 -8.67
N LEU A 98 18.58 1.56 -8.10
CA LEU A 98 18.28 1.44 -6.68
C LEU A 98 19.55 1.56 -5.83
N LYS A 99 20.67 0.96 -6.26
CA LYS A 99 21.98 1.13 -5.61
C LYS A 99 22.45 2.57 -5.67
N LEU A 100 22.46 3.19 -6.85
CA LEU A 100 22.88 4.59 -7.03
C LEU A 100 22.07 5.54 -6.13
N TRP A 101 20.75 5.37 -6.06
CA TRP A 101 19.91 6.15 -5.17
C TRP A 101 20.20 5.90 -3.68
N LEU A 102 20.44 4.64 -3.27
CA LEU A 102 20.85 4.32 -1.90
C LEU A 102 22.21 4.92 -1.55
N ASP A 103 23.18 4.88 -2.46
CA ASP A 103 24.52 5.46 -2.27
C ASP A 103 24.45 7.00 -2.14
N GLU A 104 23.66 7.67 -3.00
CA GLU A 104 23.41 9.12 -2.97
C GLU A 104 22.65 9.56 -1.70
N TYR A 105 21.59 8.83 -1.35
CA TYR A 105 20.82 9.06 -0.12
C TYR A 105 21.71 8.86 1.12
N TRP A 106 22.47 7.75 1.19
CA TRP A 106 23.31 7.46 2.34
C TRP A 106 24.41 8.51 2.52
N SER A 107 24.97 9.01 1.43
CA SER A 107 25.99 10.08 1.43
C SER A 107 25.45 11.42 1.96
N SER A 108 24.15 11.71 1.78
CA SER A 108 23.52 12.99 2.14
C SER A 108 22.67 12.96 3.43
N ALA A 109 22.21 11.78 3.85
CA ALA A 109 21.35 11.59 5.01
C ALA A 109 22.09 11.70 6.36
N LYS A 110 21.37 12.20 7.38
CA LYS A 110 21.81 12.29 8.77
C LYS A 110 21.77 10.92 9.46
N GLU A 111 22.40 10.82 10.63
CA GLU A 111 22.49 9.58 11.40
C GLU A 111 21.10 9.04 11.82
N ASP A 112 20.18 9.91 12.24
CA ASP A 112 18.79 9.53 12.53
C ASP A 112 18.04 9.01 11.29
N GLU A 113 18.31 9.60 10.12
CA GLU A 113 17.66 9.28 8.84
C GLU A 113 18.17 7.95 8.28
N ARG A 114 19.48 7.68 8.40
CA ARG A 114 20.11 6.38 8.14
C ARG A 114 19.61 5.29 9.09
N THR A 115 19.51 5.60 10.38
CA THR A 115 19.00 4.69 11.43
C THR A 115 17.53 4.35 11.20
N TRP A 116 16.70 5.35 10.90
CA TRP A 116 15.30 5.14 10.54
C TRP A 116 15.17 4.24 9.29
N LEU A 117 15.94 4.50 8.24
CA LEU A 117 15.91 3.70 7.01
C LEU A 117 16.25 2.23 7.31
N LEU A 118 17.32 1.97 8.08
CA LEU A 118 17.72 0.62 8.50
C LEU A 118 16.61 -0.09 9.30
N VAL A 119 15.96 0.62 10.23
CA VAL A 119 14.84 0.10 11.01
C VAL A 119 13.62 -0.23 10.14
N GLN A 120 13.31 0.58 9.13
CA GLN A 120 12.23 0.26 8.19
C GLN A 120 12.59 -0.91 7.26
N PHE A 121 13.83 -0.97 6.76
CA PHE A 121 14.29 -2.07 5.92
C PHE A 121 14.26 -3.41 6.66
N LYS A 122 14.72 -3.48 7.92
CA LYS A 122 14.62 -4.70 8.72
C LYS A 122 13.16 -5.12 9.00
N LYS A 123 12.25 -4.16 9.19
CA LYS A 123 10.80 -4.44 9.39
C LYS A 123 10.08 -4.88 8.11
N SER A 124 10.46 -4.31 6.96
CA SER A 124 9.82 -4.59 5.67
C SER A 124 10.36 -5.85 5.00
N PHE A 125 11.63 -6.21 5.28
CA PHE A 125 12.33 -7.32 4.66
C PHE A 125 13.00 -8.23 5.70
N PRO A 126 12.26 -9.15 6.37
CA PRO A 126 12.81 -10.03 7.38
C PRO A 126 14.00 -10.86 6.89
N ASP A 127 13.98 -11.36 5.65
CA ASP A 127 15.07 -12.15 5.07
C ASP A 127 16.37 -11.33 4.95
N TYR A 128 16.27 -10.02 4.70
CA TYR A 128 17.41 -9.11 4.69
C TYR A 128 17.97 -8.86 6.10
N ALA A 129 17.12 -8.82 7.12
CA ALA A 129 17.57 -8.75 8.52
C ALA A 129 18.38 -9.99 8.92
N HIS A 130 17.86 -11.20 8.63
CA HIS A 130 18.59 -12.45 8.85
C HIS A 130 19.87 -12.54 8.01
N TRP A 131 19.87 -11.99 6.78
CA TRP A 131 21.07 -11.93 5.95
C TRP A 131 22.15 -11.00 6.55
N ILE A 132 21.77 -9.83 7.09
CA ILE A 132 22.71 -8.97 7.83
C ILE A 132 23.27 -9.72 9.04
N GLU A 133 22.43 -10.41 9.81
CA GLU A 133 22.87 -11.11 11.03
C GLU A 133 23.81 -12.29 10.72
N LYS A 134 23.64 -12.95 9.56
CA LYS A 134 24.53 -14.02 9.10
C LYS A 134 25.84 -13.53 8.45
N ASN A 135 25.86 -12.34 7.85
CA ASN A 135 27.01 -11.83 7.08
C ASN A 135 27.66 -10.57 7.71
N GLY A 136 27.19 -10.11 8.86
CA GLY A 136 27.51 -8.80 9.44
C GLY A 136 28.99 -8.56 9.74
N GLY A 137 29.76 -9.62 10.03
CA GLY A 137 31.22 -9.52 10.20
C GLY A 137 31.94 -8.99 8.95
N LEU A 138 31.43 -9.32 7.75
CA LEU A 138 31.96 -8.83 6.48
C LEU A 138 31.69 -7.33 6.29
N LEU A 139 30.59 -6.83 6.83
CA LEU A 139 30.23 -5.40 6.77
C LEU A 139 31.12 -4.56 7.70
N SER A 140 31.59 -5.11 8.83
CA SER A 140 32.61 -4.45 9.65
C SER A 140 33.99 -4.38 9.00
N GLU A 141 34.38 -5.36 8.17
CA GLU A 141 35.63 -5.28 7.39
C GLU A 141 35.52 -4.25 6.26
N LEU A 142 34.41 -4.25 5.51
CA LEU A 142 34.18 -3.28 4.43
C LEU A 142 34.06 -1.83 4.95
N ALA A 143 33.37 -1.61 6.09
CA ALA A 143 33.20 -0.29 6.67
C ALA A 143 34.50 0.37 7.15
N LEU A 144 35.58 -0.41 7.36
CA LEU A 144 36.89 0.13 7.75
C LEU A 144 37.70 0.70 6.57
N HIS A 145 37.34 0.36 5.32
CA HIS A 145 38.10 0.82 4.15
C HIS A 145 37.59 2.17 3.58
N ASP A 146 36.29 2.48 3.72
CA ASP A 146 35.68 3.71 3.18
C ASP A 146 35.66 4.90 4.15
N MET A 147 36.04 4.74 5.42
CA MET A 147 36.07 5.85 6.40
C MET A 147 37.29 6.80 6.28
N GLY A 148 38.00 6.76 5.16
CA GLY A 148 38.81 7.90 4.71
C GLY A 148 40.13 7.57 4.06
N CYS A 149 40.12 7.37 2.74
CA CYS A 149 41.30 7.63 1.91
C CYS A 149 40.90 8.20 0.55
N CYS A 150 41.66 9.20 0.09
CA CYS A 150 41.61 9.65 -1.29
C CYS A 150 42.47 8.73 -2.18
N ILE A 151 42.41 8.97 -3.50
CA ILE A 151 43.46 8.68 -4.51
C ILE A 151 43.37 7.34 -5.31
N ARG A 152 43.15 7.54 -6.61
CA ARG A 152 43.55 6.77 -7.81
C ARG A 152 42.86 5.46 -8.21
N GLN A 153 42.93 5.31 -9.54
CA GLN A 153 42.74 4.14 -10.37
C GLN A 153 43.38 2.87 -9.78
N ASN A 154 42.69 1.75 -9.94
CA ASN A 154 43.18 0.66 -10.80
C ASN A 154 42.00 -0.14 -11.36
N GLN A 155 42.21 -0.79 -12.51
CA GLN A 155 41.30 -1.82 -13.03
C GLN A 155 41.88 -3.18 -12.62
N GLU A 156 41.09 -4.06 -12.01
CA GLU A 156 41.35 -5.50 -12.05
C GLU A 156 40.08 -6.31 -11.74
N GLU A 157 40.08 -7.57 -12.17
CA GLU A 157 38.87 -8.39 -12.34
C GLU A 157 38.24 -8.88 -11.03
N TYR A 158 36.90 -8.85 -10.96
CA TYR A 158 36.13 -9.71 -10.07
C TYR A 158 35.03 -10.43 -10.85
N ALA A 159 35.28 -11.70 -11.18
CA ALA A 159 34.35 -12.53 -11.93
C ALA A 159 33.10 -12.85 -11.09
N VAL A 160 31.92 -12.59 -11.65
CA VAL A 160 30.62 -12.92 -11.02
C VAL A 160 30.28 -14.39 -11.32
N PRO A 161 30.04 -15.26 -10.32
CA PRO A 161 29.64 -16.63 -10.56
C PRO A 161 28.28 -16.70 -11.27
N THR A 162 28.26 -17.22 -12.50
CA THR A 162 27.03 -17.37 -13.29
C THR A 162 26.18 -18.50 -12.75
N PHE A 163 25.01 -18.20 -12.20
CA PHE A 163 24.05 -19.22 -11.77
C PHE A 163 23.30 -19.80 -12.98
N SER A 164 23.74 -20.95 -13.47
CA SER A 164 23.12 -21.64 -14.61
C SER A 164 21.69 -22.07 -14.30
N VAL A 165 20.72 -21.50 -15.02
CA VAL A 165 19.31 -21.93 -14.96
C VAL A 165 19.18 -23.30 -15.63
N ASN A 166 19.13 -24.35 -14.83
CA ASN A 166 18.82 -25.70 -15.31
C ASN A 166 17.36 -25.76 -15.79
N GLN A 167 17.16 -25.75 -17.11
CA GLN A 167 15.86 -26.03 -17.70
C GLN A 167 15.58 -27.54 -17.65
N ASN A 168 14.51 -27.93 -16.97
CA ASN A 168 13.78 -29.15 -17.27
C ASN A 168 12.29 -28.83 -17.27
N GLN A 169 11.67 -28.92 -18.44
CA GLN A 169 10.21 -28.90 -18.59
C GLN A 169 9.65 -30.32 -18.47
N GLU A 170 8.32 -30.44 -18.59
CA GLU A 170 7.55 -31.69 -18.63
C GLU A 170 7.39 -32.42 -17.27
N LYS A 171 6.29 -33.14 -16.97
CA LYS A 171 5.14 -33.54 -17.82
C LYS A 171 3.86 -33.82 -16.99
N TYR A 172 2.69 -33.50 -17.56
CA TYR A 172 1.33 -33.88 -17.11
C TYR A 172 0.85 -33.36 -15.73
N GLY A 173 -0.45 -33.17 -15.48
CA GLY A 173 -1.62 -33.29 -16.38
C GLY A 173 -2.93 -32.83 -15.71
N LYS A 174 -3.91 -32.36 -16.49
CA LYS A 174 -5.21 -31.85 -16.00
C LYS A 174 -6.10 -32.98 -15.44
N LYS A 175 -6.78 -32.74 -14.30
CA LYS A 175 -8.14 -33.23 -14.00
C LYS A 175 -8.90 -32.30 -13.05
N ASP A 176 -9.84 -31.55 -13.60
CA ASP A 176 -10.98 -30.97 -12.86
C ASP A 176 -12.15 -32.00 -12.83
N PRO A 177 -13.34 -31.70 -12.27
CA PRO A 177 -13.61 -32.04 -10.88
C PRO A 177 -14.90 -32.89 -10.69
N LYS A 178 -15.07 -33.44 -9.48
CA LYS A 178 -16.37 -33.81 -8.88
C LYS A 178 -16.28 -33.67 -7.36
#